data_AF-A0A2E2W184-F1
#
_entry.id   AF-A0A2E2W184-F1
#
_cell.length_a   1.000
_cell.length_b   1.000
_cell.length_c   1.000
_cell.angle_alpha   90.00
_cell.angle_beta   90.00
_cell.angle_gamma   90.00
#
_symmetry.space_group_name_H-M   'P 1'
#
loop_
_entity.id
_entity.type
_entity.pdbx_description
1 polymer ?
#
loop_
_entity_poly.entity_id
_entity_poly.type
_entity_poly.pdbx_seq_one_letter_code
_entity_poly.pdbx_strand_id
1 'polypeptide(L)'
;MYDIVKDYYGRALQGSEDLQTDACCTVDSVPDVIKPIMAKIHPEVSGKYYGCGLIAPALLSGLRILDLGSGSGQDCYVLSALVGETGEVVGVDMTDEQLAVANRHIEFHREAFGFKKANVRFIKGYLENLDELDLADASFDVIVSNCVINLSPDKRAVLAQAHRLLKPSGELYFSDVYADRRVPVELSNDPVLYGECLAGALYWNDFLQLAKQVGFADPRLVEDRPLSVGNPDIVQKIGPLRFYSATYRLFKLENLEPACEDYGQSVIYKGTIPGLENQFLLDCHHRIETGKDFPVCGNSYRMLRETRFAEHFEFYGDFHCHQGIFKGCGIDLPFGNDRIDVSGCC
;
A
#
# COMPACT_ATOMS: atom_id res chain seq x y z
N MET A 1 -2.41 21.81 10.82
CA MET A 1 -1.97 20.63 10.05
C MET A 1 -2.41 20.74 8.59
N TYR A 2 -3.71 20.84 8.29
CA TYR A 2 -4.16 20.97 6.88
C TYR A 2 -3.49 22.10 6.10
N ASP A 3 -3.43 23.31 6.67
CA ASP A 3 -2.82 24.46 5.99
C ASP A 3 -1.33 24.24 5.71
N ILE A 4 -0.61 23.56 6.61
CA ILE A 4 0.81 23.20 6.42
C ILE A 4 0.96 22.30 5.20
N VAL A 5 0.14 21.25 5.09
CA VAL A 5 0.21 20.31 3.96
C VAL A 5 -0.24 20.99 2.66
N LYS A 6 -1.32 21.76 2.69
CA LYS A 6 -1.83 22.49 1.51
C LYS A 6 -0.82 23.52 1.01
N ASP A 7 -0.23 24.32 1.90
CA ASP A 7 0.77 25.30 1.51
C ASP A 7 2.05 24.61 1.04
N TYR A 8 2.48 23.51 1.68
CA TYR A 8 3.68 22.78 1.29
C TYR A 8 3.55 22.15 -0.11
N TYR A 9 2.53 21.32 -0.34
CA TYR A 9 2.33 20.62 -1.62
C TYR A 9 1.63 21.43 -2.71
N GLY A 10 0.87 22.46 -2.34
CA GLY A 10 0.13 23.30 -3.28
C GLY A 10 0.89 24.55 -3.72
N ARG A 11 1.82 25.06 -2.90
CA ARG A 11 2.50 26.35 -3.15
C ARG A 11 4.01 26.33 -2.99
N ALA A 12 4.54 25.61 -1.99
CA ALA A 12 5.96 25.66 -1.65
C ALA A 12 6.80 24.78 -2.58
N LEU A 13 6.34 23.57 -2.90
CA LEU A 13 7.02 22.68 -3.83
C LEU A 13 6.80 23.14 -5.28
N GLN A 14 7.89 23.36 -6.03
CA GLN A 14 7.84 23.65 -7.46
C GLN A 14 8.31 22.46 -8.31
N GLY A 15 9.00 21.49 -7.72
CA GLY A 15 9.34 20.21 -8.34
C GLY A 15 9.85 19.17 -7.34
N SER A 16 10.14 17.95 -7.82
CA SER A 16 10.64 16.87 -6.97
C SER A 16 12.05 17.11 -6.42
N GLU A 17 12.80 18.04 -7.01
CA GLU A 17 14.15 18.44 -6.57
C GLU A 17 14.15 19.24 -5.26
N ASP A 18 12.99 19.78 -4.86
CA ASP A 18 12.86 20.58 -3.63
C ASP A 18 12.79 19.70 -2.36
N LEU A 19 12.62 18.38 -2.52
CA LEU A 19 12.50 17.41 -1.42
C LEU A 19 13.83 17.21 -0.70
N GLN A 20 13.78 17.22 0.64
CA GLN A 20 14.95 17.18 1.52
C GLN A 20 15.33 15.75 1.97
N THR A 21 14.53 14.78 1.59
CA THR A 21 14.74 13.36 1.87
C THR A 21 14.66 12.54 0.58
N ASP A 22 15.27 11.36 0.59
CA ASP A 22 15.04 10.37 -0.46
C ASP A 22 13.72 9.62 -0.28
N ALA A 23 12.86 10.04 0.66
CA ALA A 23 11.54 9.44 0.89
C ALA A 23 10.75 9.41 -0.41
N CYS A 24 10.73 10.54 -1.13
CA CYS A 24 10.03 10.71 -2.39
C CYS A 24 10.89 10.38 -3.64
N CYS A 25 12.10 9.88 -3.45
CA CYS A 25 13.02 9.58 -4.54
C CYS A 25 13.25 8.06 -4.63
N THR A 26 12.37 7.34 -5.33
CA THR A 26 12.75 6.07 -5.94
C THR A 26 12.65 6.16 -7.45
N VAL A 27 13.83 6.16 -8.08
CA VAL A 27 14.02 5.94 -9.51
C VAL A 27 14.21 4.43 -9.80
N ASP A 28 14.13 3.57 -8.78
CA ASP A 28 14.39 2.14 -8.93
C ASP A 28 13.21 1.41 -9.60
N SER A 29 13.40 1.25 -10.92
CA SER A 29 12.71 0.41 -11.89
C SER A 29 11.18 0.40 -11.83
N VAL A 30 10.58 1.45 -12.40
CA VAL A 30 9.25 1.32 -13.03
C VAL A 30 9.24 0.03 -13.87
N PRO A 31 8.32 -0.92 -13.62
CA PRO A 31 8.25 -2.16 -14.37
C PRO A 31 8.23 -1.89 -15.88
N ASP A 32 8.91 -2.71 -16.68
CA ASP A 32 9.02 -2.50 -18.14
C ASP A 32 7.65 -2.40 -18.83
N VAL A 33 6.64 -3.09 -18.30
CA VAL A 33 5.25 -3.02 -18.78
C VAL A 33 4.60 -1.64 -18.56
N ILE A 34 5.06 -0.88 -17.57
CA ILE A 34 4.51 0.42 -17.18
C ILE A 34 5.24 1.58 -17.88
N LYS A 35 6.51 1.41 -18.25
CA LYS A 35 7.29 2.46 -18.94
C LYS A 35 6.59 3.06 -20.18
N PRO A 36 5.95 2.28 -21.07
CA PRO A 36 5.21 2.82 -22.20
C PRO A 36 3.98 3.63 -21.80
N ILE A 37 3.36 3.32 -20.65
CA ILE A 37 2.22 4.06 -20.10
C ILE A 37 2.72 5.38 -19.53
N MET A 38 3.81 5.37 -18.75
CA MET A 38 4.41 6.58 -18.19
C MET A 38 4.84 7.57 -19.27
N ALA A 39 5.36 7.08 -20.40
CA ALA A 39 5.74 7.92 -21.54
C ALA A 39 4.53 8.66 -22.19
N LYS A 40 3.30 8.22 -21.91
CA LYS A 40 2.07 8.85 -22.38
C LYS A 40 1.43 9.78 -21.36
N ILE A 41 1.99 9.90 -20.15
CA ILE A 41 1.47 10.81 -19.14
C ILE A 41 1.81 12.24 -19.53
N HIS A 42 0.84 13.14 -19.39
CA HIS A 42 1.04 14.55 -19.74
C HIS A 42 2.15 15.18 -18.88
N PRO A 43 3.13 15.91 -19.45
CA PRO A 43 4.26 16.45 -18.70
C PRO A 43 3.89 17.35 -17.52
N GLU A 44 2.78 18.09 -17.62
CA GLU A 44 2.29 18.92 -16.52
C GLU A 44 1.75 18.09 -15.34
N VAL A 45 1.19 16.91 -15.61
CA VAL A 45 0.75 15.99 -14.55
C VAL A 45 1.98 15.44 -13.83
N SER A 46 2.95 14.90 -14.59
CA SER A 46 4.15 14.30 -14.00
C SER A 46 5.08 15.32 -13.34
N GLY A 47 5.14 16.55 -13.85
CA GLY A 47 5.96 17.62 -13.28
C GLY A 47 5.48 18.13 -11.91
N LYS A 48 4.25 17.78 -11.49
CA LYS A 48 3.66 18.13 -10.20
C LYS A 48 3.42 16.91 -9.31
N TYR A 49 4.12 15.81 -9.59
CA TYR A 49 4.05 14.58 -8.84
C TYR A 49 5.11 14.56 -7.73
N TYR A 50 4.70 14.19 -6.52
CA TYR A 50 5.55 14.18 -5.32
C TYR A 50 5.54 12.83 -4.60
N GLY A 51 5.12 11.75 -5.28
CA GLY A 51 5.03 10.42 -4.67
C GLY A 51 6.35 9.63 -4.73
N CYS A 52 6.43 8.62 -3.88
CA CYS A 52 7.64 7.84 -3.58
C CYS A 52 7.86 6.64 -4.53
N GLY A 53 7.46 6.75 -5.81
CA GLY A 53 7.42 5.64 -6.78
C GLY A 53 6.02 5.47 -7.39
N LEU A 54 5.75 4.36 -8.09
CA LEU A 54 4.39 4.03 -8.57
C LEU A 54 3.81 2.91 -7.74
N ILE A 55 2.58 3.09 -7.25
CA ILE A 55 1.84 2.08 -6.51
C ILE A 55 0.83 1.40 -7.42
N ALA A 56 1.21 0.25 -7.97
CA ALA A 56 0.36 -0.55 -8.85
C ALA A 56 0.47 -2.05 -8.53
N PRO A 57 -0.50 -2.63 -7.79
CA PRO A 57 -0.50 -4.07 -7.58
C PRO A 57 -0.88 -4.81 -8.86
N ALA A 58 -0.61 -6.12 -8.92
CA ALA A 58 -0.93 -6.94 -10.08
C ALA A 58 -2.45 -7.14 -10.28
N LEU A 59 -2.83 -7.53 -11.49
CA LEU A 59 -4.19 -7.91 -11.91
C LEU A 59 -5.23 -6.80 -11.74
N LEU A 60 -5.05 -5.69 -12.45
CA LEU A 60 -5.94 -4.51 -12.35
C LEU A 60 -7.00 -4.42 -13.44
N SER A 61 -6.93 -5.24 -14.48
CA SER A 61 -7.83 -5.13 -15.63
C SER A 61 -9.30 -5.22 -15.21
N GLY A 62 -10.10 -4.23 -15.62
CA GLY A 62 -11.53 -4.13 -15.33
C GLY A 62 -11.88 -3.75 -13.89
N LEU A 63 -10.89 -3.51 -13.01
CA LEU A 63 -11.15 -3.17 -11.62
C LEU A 63 -11.56 -1.72 -11.43
N ARG A 64 -12.25 -1.47 -10.32
CA ARG A 64 -12.54 -0.13 -9.82
C ARG A 64 -11.57 0.22 -8.70
N ILE A 65 -10.76 1.26 -8.93
CA ILE A 65 -9.67 1.68 -8.04
C ILE A 65 -9.97 3.04 -7.43
N LEU A 66 -9.68 3.18 -6.12
CA LEU A 66 -9.62 4.47 -5.44
C LEU A 66 -8.16 4.82 -5.15
N ASP A 67 -7.74 6.02 -5.54
CA ASP A 67 -6.43 6.59 -5.22
C ASP A 67 -6.61 7.68 -4.16
N LEU A 68 -6.03 7.45 -2.97
CA LEU A 68 -6.07 8.38 -1.85
C LEU A 68 -4.89 9.34 -1.96
N GLY A 69 -5.17 10.64 -2.04
CA GLY A 69 -4.15 11.68 -2.22
C GLY A 69 -3.64 11.75 -3.65
N SER A 70 -4.56 11.78 -4.62
CA SER A 70 -4.23 11.63 -6.05
C SER A 70 -3.36 12.74 -6.64
N GLY A 71 -3.22 13.89 -5.96
CA GLY A 71 -2.45 15.02 -6.44
C GLY A 71 -2.86 15.47 -7.85
N SER A 72 -1.86 15.68 -8.72
CA SER A 72 -2.06 16.03 -10.13
C SER A 72 -2.62 14.87 -10.98
N GLY A 73 -2.72 13.66 -10.41
CA GLY A 73 -3.34 12.49 -11.02
C GLY A 73 -2.39 11.52 -11.71
N GLN A 74 -1.06 11.62 -11.53
CA GLN A 74 -0.11 10.73 -12.22
C GLN A 74 -0.44 9.24 -12.00
N ASP A 75 -0.56 8.81 -10.75
CA ASP A 75 -0.88 7.42 -10.40
C ASP A 75 -2.27 7.04 -10.94
N CYS A 76 -3.27 7.91 -10.75
CA CYS A 76 -4.60 7.74 -11.35
C CYS A 76 -4.57 7.48 -12.87
N TYR A 77 -3.77 8.23 -13.63
CA TYR A 77 -3.67 8.07 -15.08
C TYR A 77 -2.91 6.82 -15.50
N VAL A 78 -1.87 6.44 -14.77
CA VAL A 78 -1.20 5.15 -15.00
C VAL A 78 -2.16 4.00 -14.72
N LEU A 79 -2.87 4.05 -13.59
CA LEU A 79 -3.88 3.06 -13.20
C LEU A 79 -5.03 3.01 -14.21
N SER A 80 -5.46 4.16 -14.75
CA SER A 80 -6.48 4.26 -15.80
C SER A 80 -6.12 3.43 -17.04
N ALA A 81 -4.85 3.44 -17.44
CA ALA A 81 -4.37 2.59 -18.52
C ALA A 81 -4.31 1.10 -18.13
N LEU A 82 -3.91 0.79 -16.89
CA LEU A 82 -3.78 -0.59 -16.40
C LEU A 82 -5.14 -1.29 -16.19
N VAL A 83 -6.15 -0.56 -15.71
CA VAL A 83 -7.51 -1.09 -15.57
C VAL A 83 -8.22 -1.21 -16.92
N GLY A 84 -7.82 -0.40 -17.91
CA GLY A 84 -8.41 -0.38 -19.24
C GLY A 84 -9.81 0.24 -19.28
N GLU A 85 -10.40 0.26 -20.48
CA GLU A 85 -11.66 0.97 -20.76
C GLU A 85 -12.88 0.45 -19.95
N THR A 86 -12.81 -0.80 -19.46
CA THR A 86 -13.88 -1.42 -18.66
C THR A 86 -13.73 -1.21 -17.15
N GLY A 87 -12.57 -0.72 -16.69
CA GLY A 87 -12.33 -0.37 -15.30
C GLY A 87 -12.66 1.10 -15.00
N GLU A 88 -12.46 1.52 -13.76
CA GLU A 88 -12.65 2.91 -13.32
C GLU A 88 -11.57 3.28 -12.30
N VAL A 89 -11.06 4.51 -12.35
CA VAL A 89 -10.19 5.08 -11.33
C VAL A 89 -10.80 6.36 -10.75
N VAL A 90 -10.87 6.43 -9.43
CA VAL A 90 -11.34 7.60 -8.71
C VAL A 90 -10.18 8.14 -7.88
N GLY A 91 -9.77 9.39 -8.13
CA GLY A 91 -8.79 10.07 -7.30
C GLY A 91 -9.45 11.00 -6.28
N VAL A 92 -8.98 11.01 -5.04
CA VAL A 92 -9.40 11.98 -4.01
C VAL A 92 -8.20 12.82 -3.58
N ASP A 93 -8.35 14.13 -3.60
CA ASP A 93 -7.36 15.07 -3.07
C ASP A 93 -8.05 16.26 -2.41
N MET A 94 -7.37 16.93 -1.48
CA MET A 94 -7.92 18.11 -0.78
C MET A 94 -7.56 19.44 -1.47
N THR A 95 -6.65 19.44 -2.44
CA THR A 95 -5.98 20.62 -2.99
C THR A 95 -6.59 21.02 -4.34
N ASP A 96 -7.17 22.22 -4.43
CA ASP A 96 -7.81 22.71 -5.65
C ASP A 96 -6.84 22.83 -6.82
N GLU A 97 -5.60 23.26 -6.55
CA GLU A 97 -4.57 23.48 -7.55
C GLU A 97 -4.13 22.17 -8.22
N GLN A 98 -4.04 21.10 -7.43
CA GLN A 98 -3.69 19.76 -7.92
C GLN A 98 -4.83 19.15 -8.71
N LEU A 99 -6.06 19.21 -8.16
CA LEU A 99 -7.26 18.73 -8.84
C LEU A 99 -7.51 19.49 -10.15
N ALA A 100 -7.19 20.77 -10.23
CA ALA A 100 -7.30 21.52 -11.47
C ALA A 100 -6.36 20.98 -12.56
N VAL A 101 -5.16 20.50 -12.18
CA VAL A 101 -4.20 19.83 -13.07
C VAL A 101 -4.75 18.48 -13.51
N ALA A 102 -5.19 17.68 -12.55
CA ALA A 102 -5.77 16.39 -12.81
C ALA A 102 -6.94 16.51 -13.79
N ASN A 103 -7.94 17.35 -13.50
CA ASN A 103 -9.16 17.43 -14.31
C ASN A 103 -8.95 17.93 -15.74
N ARG A 104 -8.04 18.90 -15.99
CA ARG A 104 -7.85 19.45 -17.35
C ARG A 104 -7.21 18.45 -18.32
N HIS A 105 -6.54 17.42 -17.81
CA HIS A 105 -5.84 16.42 -18.62
C HIS A 105 -6.61 15.12 -18.81
N ILE A 106 -7.87 15.04 -18.38
CA ILE A 106 -8.68 13.83 -18.50
C ILE A 106 -8.82 13.43 -19.98
N GLU A 107 -9.14 14.40 -20.83
CA GLU A 107 -9.40 14.13 -22.24
C GLU A 107 -8.12 13.78 -23.00
N PHE A 108 -7.00 14.41 -22.66
CA PHE A 108 -5.69 14.07 -23.21
C PHE A 108 -5.35 12.59 -22.97
N HIS A 109 -5.51 12.10 -21.73
CA HIS A 109 -5.18 10.71 -21.41
C HIS A 109 -6.19 9.73 -22.00
N ARG A 110 -7.49 10.10 -22.06
CA ARG A 110 -8.50 9.31 -22.79
C ARG A 110 -8.06 9.05 -24.22
N GLU A 111 -7.62 10.09 -24.93
CA GLU A 111 -7.14 9.99 -26.32
C GLU A 111 -5.83 9.22 -26.44
N ALA A 112 -4.86 9.50 -25.56
CA ALA A 112 -3.54 8.83 -25.57
C ALA A 112 -3.63 7.31 -25.32
N PHE A 113 -4.64 6.87 -24.56
CA PHE A 113 -4.94 5.46 -24.30
C PHE A 113 -5.93 4.85 -25.30
N GLY A 114 -6.54 5.66 -26.18
CA GLY A 114 -7.47 5.20 -27.21
C GLY A 114 -8.84 4.79 -26.67
N PHE A 115 -9.26 5.31 -25.52
CA PHE A 115 -10.54 5.00 -24.91
C PHE A 115 -11.66 5.83 -25.54
N LYS A 116 -12.86 5.25 -25.69
CA LYS A 116 -14.06 5.95 -26.19
C LYS A 116 -14.64 6.89 -25.15
N LYS A 117 -14.43 6.59 -23.87
CA LYS A 117 -14.84 7.42 -22.72
C LYS A 117 -13.72 7.46 -21.70
N ALA A 118 -13.60 8.57 -20.99
CA ALA A 118 -12.72 8.65 -19.83
C ALA A 118 -13.22 7.68 -18.75
N ASN A 119 -12.29 6.94 -18.16
CA ASN A 119 -12.53 6.02 -17.05
C ASN A 119 -11.94 6.55 -15.72
N VAL A 120 -11.56 7.82 -15.68
CA VAL A 120 -10.99 8.48 -14.50
C VAL A 120 -11.84 9.67 -14.10
N ARG A 121 -11.98 9.89 -12.79
CA ARG A 121 -12.59 11.10 -12.23
C ARG A 121 -11.91 11.49 -10.93
N PHE A 122 -11.91 12.78 -10.62
CA PHE A 122 -11.28 13.32 -9.42
C PHE A 122 -12.30 14.02 -8.53
N ILE A 123 -12.20 13.79 -7.22
CA ILE A 123 -13.12 14.33 -6.21
C ILE A 123 -12.31 15.13 -5.19
N LYS A 124 -12.84 16.30 -4.82
CA LYS A 124 -12.28 17.07 -3.71
C LYS A 124 -12.77 16.50 -2.38
N GLY A 125 -11.86 16.18 -1.47
CA GLY A 125 -12.22 15.68 -0.14
C GLY A 125 -11.03 15.49 0.79
N TYR A 126 -11.32 15.25 2.06
CA TYR A 126 -10.34 14.84 3.06
C TYR A 126 -10.38 13.31 3.22
N LEU A 127 -9.22 12.69 3.38
CA LEU A 127 -9.09 11.22 3.39
C LEU A 127 -9.74 10.58 4.64
N GLU A 128 -9.79 11.32 5.74
CA GLU A 128 -10.47 10.91 6.97
C GLU A 128 -12.00 11.03 6.89
N ASN A 129 -12.52 11.80 5.92
CA ASN A 129 -13.95 12.12 5.77
C ASN A 129 -14.53 11.61 4.43
N LEU A 130 -14.09 10.45 3.94
CA LEU A 130 -14.58 9.89 2.66
C LEU A 130 -16.06 9.49 2.68
N ASP A 131 -16.69 9.44 3.86
CA ASP A 131 -18.12 9.26 4.06
C ASP A 131 -18.95 10.51 3.73
N GLU A 132 -18.33 11.69 3.66
CA GLU A 132 -18.97 12.92 3.17
C GLU A 132 -19.03 12.97 1.64
N LEU A 133 -18.30 12.09 0.96
CA LEU A 133 -18.25 12.00 -0.50
C LEU A 133 -19.28 10.99 -1.03
N ASP A 134 -19.68 11.15 -2.29
CA ASP A 134 -20.58 10.21 -2.99
C ASP A 134 -19.83 8.92 -3.40
N LEU A 135 -19.41 8.15 -2.38
CA LEU A 135 -18.67 6.91 -2.49
C LEU A 135 -19.40 5.81 -1.70
N ALA A 136 -20.05 4.91 -2.45
CA ALA A 136 -20.78 3.80 -1.86
C ALA A 136 -19.86 2.83 -1.10
N ASP A 137 -20.38 2.25 -0.02
CA ASP A 137 -19.74 1.15 0.70
C ASP A 137 -19.44 -0.02 -0.23
N ALA A 138 -18.38 -0.77 0.06
CA ALA A 138 -18.04 -2.01 -0.63
C ALA A 138 -18.06 -1.89 -2.17
N SER A 139 -17.49 -0.81 -2.70
CA SER A 139 -17.61 -0.44 -4.10
C SER A 139 -16.28 -0.42 -4.86
N PHE A 140 -15.14 -0.50 -4.16
CA PHE A 140 -13.81 -0.54 -4.76
C PHE A 140 -13.16 -1.91 -4.63
N ASP A 141 -12.50 -2.37 -5.70
CA ASP A 141 -11.76 -3.64 -5.70
C ASP A 141 -10.36 -3.45 -5.08
N VAL A 142 -9.72 -2.32 -5.39
CA VAL A 142 -8.41 -1.95 -4.87
C VAL A 142 -8.45 -0.49 -4.43
N ILE A 143 -7.83 -0.19 -3.30
CA ILE A 143 -7.51 1.17 -2.88
C ILE A 143 -5.99 1.28 -2.88
N VAL A 144 -5.47 2.36 -3.45
CA VAL A 144 -4.05 2.69 -3.42
C VAL A 144 -3.82 4.03 -2.72
N SER A 145 -2.59 4.20 -2.27
CA SER A 145 -2.12 5.45 -1.66
C SER A 145 -0.59 5.47 -1.73
N ASN A 146 -0.02 6.65 -1.89
CA ASN A 146 1.42 6.83 -1.95
C ASN A 146 1.87 8.02 -1.10
N CYS A 147 2.49 7.74 0.05
CA CYS A 147 3.09 8.75 0.93
C CYS A 147 2.13 9.88 1.41
N VAL A 148 0.84 9.58 1.63
CA VAL A 148 -0.13 10.58 2.12
C VAL A 148 -0.86 10.24 3.40
N ILE A 149 -0.92 8.97 3.83
CA ILE A 149 -1.66 8.60 5.04
C ILE A 149 -1.01 9.23 6.27
N ASN A 150 0.32 9.30 6.27
CA ASN A 150 1.07 9.97 7.34
C ASN A 150 0.77 11.46 7.51
N LEU A 151 0.30 12.13 6.47
CA LEU A 151 -0.07 13.54 6.50
C LEU A 151 -1.48 13.77 7.06
N SER A 152 -2.30 12.71 7.14
CA SER A 152 -3.64 12.80 7.72
C SER A 152 -3.58 13.00 9.25
N PRO A 153 -4.40 13.90 9.79
CA PRO A 153 -4.53 14.08 11.25
C PRO A 153 -5.26 12.91 11.92
N ASP A 154 -6.07 12.13 11.19
CA ASP A 154 -6.77 10.96 11.71
C ASP A 154 -6.54 9.73 10.81
N LYS A 155 -5.36 9.13 10.98
CA LYS A 155 -4.95 7.90 10.28
C LYS A 155 -5.91 6.73 10.53
N ARG A 156 -6.54 6.68 11.70
CA ARG A 156 -7.52 5.63 12.02
C ARG A 156 -8.75 5.77 11.14
N ALA A 157 -9.27 6.99 11.02
CA ALA A 157 -10.41 7.28 10.15
C ALA A 157 -10.09 6.95 8.69
N VAL A 158 -8.91 7.33 8.17
CA VAL A 158 -8.48 6.97 6.80
C VAL A 158 -8.54 5.46 6.57
N LEU A 159 -7.92 4.67 7.46
CA LEU A 159 -7.94 3.22 7.35
C LEU A 159 -9.37 2.65 7.46
N ALA A 160 -10.20 3.21 8.35
CA ALA A 160 -11.59 2.78 8.51
C ALA A 160 -12.45 3.07 7.29
N GLN A 161 -12.26 4.23 6.66
CA GLN A 161 -12.93 4.57 5.41
C GLN A 161 -12.47 3.68 4.27
N ALA A 162 -11.16 3.41 4.15
CA ALA A 162 -10.63 2.47 3.17
C ALA A 162 -11.26 1.07 3.36
N HIS A 163 -11.33 0.58 4.61
CA HIS A 163 -11.98 -0.68 4.91
C HIS A 163 -13.48 -0.67 4.57
N ARG A 164 -14.23 0.40 4.85
CA ARG A 164 -15.65 0.54 4.47
C ARG A 164 -15.85 0.46 2.96
N LEU A 165 -15.04 1.21 2.21
CA LEU A 165 -15.16 1.38 0.77
C LEU A 165 -14.71 0.15 -0.05
N LEU A 166 -13.80 -0.67 0.49
CA LEU A 166 -13.39 -1.92 -0.14
C LEU A 166 -14.53 -2.94 -0.21
N LYS A 167 -14.69 -3.56 -1.37
CA LYS A 167 -15.48 -4.79 -1.54
C LYS A 167 -14.94 -5.90 -0.62
N PRO A 168 -15.76 -6.89 -0.23
CA PRO A 168 -15.23 -8.15 0.27
C PRO A 168 -14.16 -8.69 -0.68
N SER A 169 -13.06 -9.20 -0.13
CA SER A 169 -11.88 -9.66 -0.87
C SER A 169 -11.07 -8.57 -1.60
N GLY A 170 -11.44 -7.30 -1.41
CA GLY A 170 -10.69 -6.16 -1.90
C GLY A 170 -9.39 -5.94 -1.12
N GLU A 171 -8.55 -5.05 -1.64
CA GLU A 171 -7.20 -4.82 -1.13
C GLU A 171 -6.87 -3.33 -1.01
N LEU A 172 -6.36 -2.91 0.14
CA LEU A 172 -5.62 -1.66 0.29
C LEU A 172 -4.14 -1.96 0.05
N TYR A 173 -3.55 -1.40 -1.00
CA TYR A 173 -2.15 -1.57 -1.39
C TYR A 173 -1.47 -0.21 -1.45
N PHE A 174 -0.57 0.08 -0.53
CA PHE A 174 -0.05 1.44 -0.36
C PHE A 174 1.39 1.47 0.14
N SER A 175 2.11 2.53 -0.19
CA SER A 175 3.43 2.81 0.38
C SER A 175 3.39 4.06 1.23
N ASP A 176 4.10 4.02 2.35
CA ASP A 176 4.27 5.17 3.24
C ASP A 176 5.58 5.07 4.04
N VAL A 177 5.88 6.12 4.79
CA VAL A 177 7.04 6.19 5.69
C VAL A 177 6.72 5.60 7.07
N TYR A 178 7.60 4.78 7.60
CA TYR A 178 7.47 4.19 8.94
C TYR A 178 8.72 4.42 9.76
N ALA A 179 8.54 4.56 11.07
CA ALA A 179 9.64 4.72 12.02
C ALA A 179 9.91 3.41 12.79
N ASP A 180 11.17 3.19 13.17
CA ASP A 180 11.56 2.06 14.02
C ASP A 180 11.08 2.18 15.47
N ARG A 181 10.65 3.38 15.87
CA ARG A 181 10.13 3.73 17.20
C ARG A 181 9.17 4.92 17.09
N ARG A 182 8.46 5.23 18.18
CA ARG A 182 7.52 6.36 18.22
C ARG A 182 8.25 7.68 18.00
N VAL A 183 7.77 8.45 17.03
CA VAL A 183 8.26 9.79 16.74
C VAL A 183 7.76 10.75 17.84
N PRO A 184 8.64 11.56 18.47
CA PRO A 184 8.23 12.55 19.46
C PRO A 184 7.24 13.57 18.87
N VAL A 185 6.17 13.87 19.60
CA VAL A 185 5.08 14.75 19.14
C VAL A 185 5.58 16.16 18.83
N GLU A 186 6.63 16.60 19.52
CA GLU A 186 7.24 17.92 19.34
C GLU A 186 7.80 18.11 17.92
N LEU A 187 8.22 17.03 17.25
CA LEU A 187 8.71 17.07 15.87
C LEU A 187 7.60 17.40 14.87
N SER A 188 6.33 17.16 15.20
CA SER A 188 5.18 17.54 14.35
C SER A 188 4.98 19.05 14.26
N ASN A 189 5.59 19.85 15.14
CA ASN A 189 5.58 21.30 15.04
C ASN A 189 6.57 21.84 13.99
N ASP A 190 7.49 21.01 13.51
CA ASP A 190 8.40 21.38 12.44
C ASP A 190 7.71 21.15 11.08
N PRO A 191 7.41 22.21 10.32
CA PRO A 191 6.66 22.09 9.07
C PRO A 191 7.43 21.33 7.99
N VAL A 192 8.77 21.35 8.04
CA VAL A 192 9.60 20.60 7.09
C VAL A 192 9.54 19.11 7.41
N LEU A 193 9.72 18.74 8.69
CA LEU A 193 9.62 17.32 9.08
C LEU A 193 8.22 16.74 8.85
N TYR A 194 7.18 17.56 9.06
CA TYR A 194 5.81 17.15 8.77
C TYR A 194 5.55 17.03 7.27
N GLY A 195 6.01 18.01 6.47
CA GLY A 195 5.87 18.01 5.00
C GLY A 195 6.62 16.85 4.32
N GLU A 196 7.79 16.47 4.85
CA GLU A 196 8.58 15.32 4.37
C GLU A 196 8.05 13.95 4.87
N CYS A 197 6.82 13.90 5.42
CA CYS A 197 6.19 12.71 5.98
C CYS A 197 6.95 12.03 7.16
N LEU A 198 8.02 12.67 7.69
CA LEU A 198 8.82 12.10 8.78
C LEU A 198 8.14 12.26 10.14
N ALA A 199 7.68 13.46 10.46
CA ALA A 199 7.10 13.74 11.78
C ALA A 199 5.76 13.04 12.00
N GLY A 200 5.01 12.80 10.91
CA GLY A 200 3.74 12.08 10.92
C GLY A 200 3.89 10.56 10.84
N ALA A 201 5.10 10.03 10.63
CA ALA A 201 5.34 8.61 10.45
C ALA A 201 4.97 7.80 11.70
N LEU A 202 4.18 6.74 11.50
CA LEU A 202 3.87 5.81 12.58
C LEU A 202 5.06 4.91 12.90
N TYR A 203 5.21 4.59 14.19
CA TYR A 203 5.95 3.40 14.58
C TYR A 203 5.30 2.18 13.93
N TRP A 204 6.09 1.33 13.25
CA TRP A 204 5.57 0.22 12.46
C TRP A 204 4.59 -0.68 13.22
N ASN A 205 4.83 -0.96 14.50
CA ASN A 205 3.96 -1.85 15.28
C ASN A 205 2.68 -1.15 15.77
N ASP A 206 2.71 0.17 15.97
CA ASP A 206 1.49 0.93 16.25
C ASP A 206 0.59 0.96 15.00
N PHE A 207 1.19 1.06 13.80
CA PHE A 207 0.47 0.90 12.54
C PHE A 207 -0.18 -0.48 12.40
N LEU A 208 0.55 -1.57 12.61
CA LEU A 208 -0.01 -2.93 12.52
C LEU A 208 -1.19 -3.12 13.47
N GLN A 209 -1.07 -2.62 14.71
CA GLN A 209 -2.17 -2.67 15.68
C GLN A 209 -3.37 -1.85 15.22
N LEU A 210 -3.13 -0.65 14.69
CA LEU A 210 -4.18 0.24 14.19
C LEU A 210 -4.96 -0.39 13.02
N ALA A 211 -4.24 -0.96 12.05
CA ALA A 211 -4.84 -1.65 10.90
C ALA A 211 -5.73 -2.82 11.36
N LYS A 212 -5.23 -3.63 12.31
CA LYS A 212 -5.99 -4.75 12.90
C LYS A 212 -7.24 -4.29 13.65
N GLN A 213 -7.16 -3.19 14.41
CA GLN A 213 -8.31 -2.62 15.13
C GLN A 213 -9.42 -2.12 14.19
N VAL A 214 -9.06 -1.70 12.98
CA VAL A 214 -9.99 -1.24 11.96
C VAL A 214 -10.70 -2.41 11.25
N GLY A 215 -10.05 -3.56 11.15
CA GLY A 215 -10.59 -4.76 10.50
C GLY A 215 -9.63 -5.45 9.53
N PHE A 216 -8.46 -4.86 9.24
CA PHE A 216 -7.42 -5.50 8.43
C PHE A 216 -6.62 -6.47 9.31
N ALA A 217 -7.11 -7.70 9.42
CA ALA A 217 -6.62 -8.69 10.39
C ALA A 217 -5.15 -9.11 10.20
N ASP A 218 -4.65 -9.12 8.97
CA ASP A 218 -3.29 -9.59 8.64
C ASP A 218 -2.61 -8.67 7.60
N PRO A 219 -2.10 -7.49 8.01
CA PRO A 219 -1.33 -6.61 7.13
C PRO A 219 -0.01 -7.28 6.70
N ARG A 220 0.28 -7.27 5.39
CA ARG A 220 1.49 -7.90 4.84
C ARG A 220 2.45 -6.86 4.27
N LEU A 221 3.71 -6.93 4.72
CA LEU A 221 4.81 -6.09 4.21
C LEU A 221 5.29 -6.66 2.86
N VAL A 222 5.13 -5.90 1.78
CA VAL A 222 5.48 -6.35 0.43
C VAL A 222 6.95 -6.11 0.13
N GLU A 223 7.42 -4.91 0.44
CA GLU A 223 8.79 -4.46 0.25
C GLU A 223 9.06 -3.30 1.19
N ASP A 224 10.33 -3.13 1.54
CA ASP A 224 10.80 -2.01 2.34
C ASP A 224 12.20 -1.59 1.93
N ARG A 225 12.54 -0.35 2.25
CA ARG A 225 13.90 0.18 2.16
C ARG A 225 14.14 1.19 3.28
N PRO A 226 15.37 1.27 3.83
CA PRO A 226 15.75 2.36 4.71
C PRO A 226 15.75 3.70 3.95
N LEU A 227 15.33 4.77 4.64
CA LEU A 227 15.42 6.14 4.13
C LEU A 227 16.71 6.81 4.59
N SER A 228 17.34 7.54 3.69
CA SER A 228 18.52 8.34 3.98
C SER A 228 18.14 9.81 4.04
N VAL A 229 18.43 10.45 5.19
CA VAL A 229 18.22 11.88 5.35
C VAL A 229 19.53 12.61 5.11
N GLY A 230 19.63 13.29 3.96
CA GLY A 230 20.86 13.99 3.54
C GLY A 230 21.07 15.34 4.24
N ASN A 231 20.01 15.94 4.79
CA ASN A 231 20.07 17.25 5.42
C ASN A 231 20.58 17.15 6.89
N PRO A 232 21.76 17.71 7.23
CA PRO A 232 22.34 17.58 8.57
C PRO A 232 21.48 18.18 9.69
N ASP A 233 20.74 19.26 9.40
CA ASP A 233 19.86 19.90 10.38
C ASP A 233 18.68 18.99 10.71
N ILE A 234 18.15 18.28 9.72
CA ILE A 234 17.10 17.27 9.94
C ILE A 234 17.67 16.10 10.74
N VAL A 235 18.85 15.58 10.37
CA VAL A 235 19.51 14.48 11.08
C VAL A 235 19.70 14.80 12.57
N GLN A 236 20.12 16.03 12.88
CA GLN A 236 20.28 16.49 14.26
C GLN A 236 18.93 16.52 15.01
N LYS A 237 17.84 16.94 14.36
CA LYS A 237 16.50 17.01 14.96
C LYS A 237 15.89 15.64 15.21
N ILE A 238 16.00 14.71 14.25
CA ILE A 238 15.41 13.37 14.36
C ILE A 238 16.21 12.44 15.30
N GLY A 239 17.49 12.75 15.55
CA GLY A 239 18.34 12.00 16.47
C GLY A 239 18.47 10.53 16.07
N PRO A 240 18.20 9.55 16.95
CA PRO A 240 18.39 8.12 16.67
C PRO A 240 17.22 7.48 15.89
N LEU A 241 16.22 8.25 15.45
CA LEU A 241 15.11 7.75 14.66
C LEU A 241 15.61 7.18 13.33
N ARG A 242 15.11 5.99 12.98
CA ARG A 242 15.32 5.40 11.66
C ARG A 242 13.99 5.30 10.95
N PHE A 243 13.98 5.73 9.69
CA PHE A 243 12.81 5.74 8.84
C PHE A 243 12.97 4.76 7.69
N TYR A 244 11.84 4.22 7.25
CA TYR A 244 11.74 3.22 6.19
C TYR A 244 10.60 3.61 5.27
N SER A 245 10.80 3.52 3.96
CA SER A 245 9.68 3.47 3.03
C SER A 245 9.25 2.02 2.93
N ALA A 246 7.97 1.75 3.13
CA ALA A 246 7.44 0.39 3.12
C ALA A 246 6.11 0.33 2.39
N THR A 247 5.98 -0.64 1.49
CA THR A 247 4.75 -0.96 0.80
C THR A 247 4.03 -2.09 1.55
N TYR A 248 2.79 -1.83 1.95
CA TYR A 248 1.93 -2.80 2.60
C TYR A 248 0.75 -3.18 1.71
N ARG A 249 0.28 -4.42 1.90
CA ARG A 249 -1.00 -4.89 1.38
C ARG A 249 -1.90 -5.39 2.50
N LEU A 250 -3.14 -4.92 2.51
CA LEU A 250 -4.14 -5.17 3.53
C LEU A 250 -5.40 -5.67 2.85
N PHE A 251 -5.66 -6.98 2.96
CA PHE A 251 -6.87 -7.58 2.41
C PHE A 251 -8.06 -7.40 3.34
N LYS A 252 -9.23 -7.12 2.76
CA LYS A 252 -10.52 -7.18 3.46
C LYS A 252 -11.10 -8.58 3.36
N LEU A 253 -10.73 -9.45 4.30
CA LEU A 253 -11.20 -10.83 4.40
C LEU A 253 -11.68 -11.12 5.82
N GLU A 254 -12.85 -11.74 5.96
CA GLU A 254 -13.52 -11.93 7.25
C GLU A 254 -12.90 -13.05 8.10
N ASN A 255 -12.30 -14.07 7.46
CA ASN A 255 -11.88 -15.32 8.11
C ASN A 255 -10.35 -15.42 8.29
N LEU A 256 -9.66 -14.29 8.38
CA LEU A 256 -8.24 -14.27 8.68
C LEU A 256 -8.02 -14.38 10.19
N GLU A 257 -7.07 -15.23 10.57
CA GLU A 257 -6.72 -15.52 11.95
C GLU A 257 -5.62 -14.55 12.44
N PRO A 258 -5.56 -14.22 13.74
CA PRO A 258 -4.53 -13.32 14.28
C PRO A 258 -3.10 -13.83 14.15
N ALA A 259 -2.93 -15.15 14.01
CA ALA A 259 -1.67 -15.85 13.88
C ALA A 259 -1.66 -16.68 12.58
N CYS A 260 -0.46 -17.05 12.13
CA CYS A 260 -0.30 -17.97 11.02
C CYS A 260 -0.61 -19.40 11.47
N GLU A 261 -1.84 -19.84 11.32
CA GLU A 261 -2.21 -21.22 11.63
C GLU A 261 -1.88 -22.17 10.48
N ASP A 262 -1.42 -23.38 10.82
CA ASP A 262 -1.07 -24.45 9.89
C ASP A 262 -2.22 -25.45 9.76
N TYR A 263 -2.65 -25.67 8.53
CA TYR A 263 -3.64 -26.70 8.18
C TYR A 263 -3.09 -27.72 7.18
N GLY A 264 -1.76 -27.73 6.94
CA GLY A 264 -1.11 -28.59 5.95
C GLY A 264 -1.42 -28.19 4.51
N GLN A 265 -1.65 -26.90 4.28
CA GLN A 265 -2.03 -26.37 2.98
C GLN A 265 -0.81 -26.00 2.14
N SER A 266 -0.96 -26.13 0.82
CA SER A 266 0.02 -25.65 -0.14
C SER A 266 -0.67 -25.10 -1.39
N VAL A 267 0.09 -24.33 -2.15
CA VAL A 267 -0.36 -23.74 -3.41
C VAL A 267 0.68 -23.96 -4.50
N ILE A 268 0.23 -24.01 -5.75
CA ILE A 268 1.11 -23.95 -6.93
C ILE A 268 0.72 -22.72 -7.73
N TYR A 269 1.68 -21.83 -7.95
CA TYR A 269 1.48 -20.69 -8.84
C TYR A 269 1.55 -21.14 -10.30
N LYS A 270 0.56 -20.75 -11.11
CA LYS A 270 0.45 -21.18 -12.52
C LYS A 270 1.30 -20.36 -13.49
N GLY A 271 1.92 -19.26 -13.07
CA GLY A 271 2.70 -18.39 -13.97
C GLY A 271 1.86 -17.56 -14.94
N THR A 272 0.58 -17.40 -14.65
CA THR A 272 -0.41 -16.80 -15.57
C THR A 272 -0.61 -15.29 -15.41
N ILE A 273 0.03 -14.66 -14.42
CA ILE A 273 -0.06 -13.21 -14.22
C ILE A 273 0.98 -12.53 -15.12
N PRO A 274 0.56 -11.63 -16.04
CA PRO A 274 1.48 -10.94 -16.94
C PRO A 274 2.59 -10.19 -16.20
N GLY A 275 3.84 -10.38 -16.65
CA GLY A 275 5.04 -9.79 -16.04
C GLY A 275 5.54 -10.52 -14.78
N LEU A 276 4.81 -11.55 -14.32
CA LEU A 276 5.13 -12.36 -13.16
C LEU A 276 5.13 -13.85 -13.54
N GLU A 277 5.58 -14.21 -14.74
CA GLU A 277 5.44 -15.58 -15.28
C GLU A 277 6.28 -16.61 -14.52
N ASN A 278 7.39 -16.19 -13.90
CA ASN A 278 8.34 -17.09 -13.23
C ASN A 278 8.10 -17.21 -11.72
N GLN A 279 7.54 -16.18 -11.09
CA GLN A 279 7.32 -16.13 -9.66
C GLN A 279 6.24 -15.09 -9.31
N PHE A 280 5.51 -15.33 -8.24
CA PHE A 280 4.61 -14.36 -7.62
C PHE A 280 5.13 -13.98 -6.23
N LEU A 281 5.11 -12.68 -5.92
CA LEU A 281 5.41 -12.16 -4.59
C LEU A 281 4.10 -11.76 -3.93
N LEU A 282 3.66 -12.55 -2.95
CA LEU A 282 2.54 -12.13 -2.10
C LEU A 282 3.02 -11.05 -1.12
N ASP A 283 4.18 -11.24 -0.52
CA ASP A 283 4.81 -10.31 0.42
C ASP A 283 6.32 -10.62 0.52
N CYS A 284 7.06 -9.97 1.42
CA CYS A 284 8.51 -10.16 1.55
C CYS A 284 8.92 -11.56 2.04
N HIS A 285 7.99 -12.38 2.51
CA HIS A 285 8.22 -13.75 2.98
C HIS A 285 7.73 -14.82 1.98
N HIS A 286 6.79 -14.48 1.10
CA HIS A 286 6.12 -15.43 0.21
C HIS A 286 6.50 -15.19 -1.25
N ARG A 287 7.66 -15.75 -1.64
CA ARG A 287 8.12 -15.84 -3.03
C ARG A 287 7.77 -17.21 -3.61
N ILE A 288 6.70 -17.26 -4.41
CA ILE A 288 6.13 -18.50 -4.93
C ILE A 288 6.56 -18.69 -6.38
N GLU A 289 7.42 -19.66 -6.64
CA GLU A 289 7.90 -19.98 -7.99
C GLU A 289 6.83 -20.72 -8.80
N THR A 290 6.77 -20.43 -10.10
CA THR A 290 5.81 -21.07 -11.02
C THR A 290 6.02 -22.58 -11.08
N GLY A 291 4.92 -23.33 -10.96
CA GLY A 291 4.90 -24.79 -11.07
C GLY A 291 5.52 -25.54 -9.88
N LYS A 292 5.95 -24.84 -8.83
CA LYS A 292 6.44 -25.48 -7.60
C LYS A 292 5.36 -25.48 -6.53
N ASP A 293 5.26 -26.60 -5.83
CA ASP A 293 4.49 -26.69 -4.59
C ASP A 293 5.11 -25.78 -3.52
N PHE A 294 4.27 -24.95 -2.90
CA PHE A 294 4.68 -23.97 -1.90
C PHE A 294 3.75 -24.06 -0.68
N PRO A 295 4.24 -24.54 0.48
CA PRO A 295 3.46 -24.60 1.71
C PRO A 295 3.06 -23.20 2.20
N VAL A 296 1.83 -23.06 2.69
CA VAL A 296 1.30 -21.78 3.18
C VAL A 296 0.50 -21.96 4.45
N CYS A 297 0.48 -20.93 5.30
CA CYS A 297 -0.47 -20.86 6.41
C CYS A 297 -1.90 -20.60 5.92
N GLY A 298 -2.88 -20.80 6.80
CA GLY A 298 -4.29 -20.58 6.53
C GLY A 298 -4.59 -19.19 5.96
N ASN A 299 -4.02 -18.14 6.54
CA ASN A 299 -4.22 -16.77 6.05
C ASN A 299 -3.71 -16.58 4.63
N SER A 300 -2.46 -16.99 4.35
CA SER A 300 -1.87 -16.86 3.01
C SER A 300 -2.67 -17.68 1.97
N TYR A 301 -3.15 -18.86 2.36
CA TYR A 301 -4.04 -19.67 1.53
C TYR A 301 -5.34 -18.92 1.19
N ARG A 302 -6.00 -18.30 2.19
CA ARG A 302 -7.21 -17.47 1.96
C ARG A 302 -6.93 -16.24 1.12
N MET A 303 -5.84 -15.52 1.37
CA MET A 303 -5.45 -14.34 0.59
C MET A 303 -5.29 -14.68 -0.90
N LEU A 304 -4.76 -15.86 -1.22
CA LEU A 304 -4.62 -16.31 -2.61
C LEU A 304 -5.94 -16.87 -3.17
N ARG A 305 -6.71 -17.62 -2.38
CA ARG A 305 -7.91 -18.34 -2.83
C ARG A 305 -9.17 -17.49 -2.90
N GLU A 306 -9.32 -16.54 -1.99
CA GLU A 306 -10.55 -15.78 -1.78
C GLU A 306 -10.50 -14.39 -2.44
N THR A 307 -9.44 -14.07 -3.17
CA THR A 307 -9.26 -12.78 -3.85
C THR A 307 -9.08 -12.97 -5.36
N ARG A 308 -8.83 -11.87 -6.08
CA ARG A 308 -8.55 -11.89 -7.54
C ARG A 308 -7.37 -12.77 -7.96
N PHE A 309 -6.54 -13.23 -7.02
CA PHE A 309 -5.42 -14.14 -7.32
C PHE A 309 -5.86 -15.58 -7.59
N ALA A 310 -7.07 -15.98 -7.18
CA ALA A 310 -7.49 -17.38 -7.13
C ALA A 310 -7.31 -18.16 -8.44
N GLU A 311 -7.64 -17.55 -9.57
CA GLU A 311 -7.56 -18.21 -10.88
C GLU A 311 -6.11 -18.56 -11.28
N HIS A 312 -5.13 -17.89 -10.68
CA HIS A 312 -3.70 -18.02 -10.98
C HIS A 312 -2.98 -19.04 -10.10
N PHE A 313 -3.69 -19.70 -9.20
CA PHE A 313 -3.14 -20.70 -8.28
C PHE A 313 -3.92 -22.01 -8.35
N GLU A 314 -3.22 -23.10 -8.07
CA GLU A 314 -3.81 -24.37 -7.66
C GLU A 314 -3.69 -24.48 -6.14
N PHE A 315 -4.65 -25.14 -5.51
CA PHE A 315 -4.78 -25.17 -4.05
C PHE A 315 -4.89 -26.61 -3.58
N TYR A 316 -4.09 -26.97 -2.57
CA TYR A 316 -4.05 -28.29 -1.98
C TYR A 316 -4.29 -28.20 -0.46
N GLY A 317 -5.00 -29.19 0.09
CA GLY A 317 -5.43 -29.20 1.48
C GLY A 317 -6.75 -28.47 1.74
N ASP A 318 -7.23 -28.56 2.99
CA ASP A 318 -8.45 -27.93 3.50
C ASP A 318 -8.22 -27.39 4.92
N PHE A 319 -9.28 -26.95 5.61
CA PHE A 319 -9.21 -26.42 6.97
C PHE A 319 -9.68 -27.43 8.05
N HIS A 320 -9.78 -28.73 7.72
CA HIS A 320 -10.34 -29.72 8.66
C HIS A 320 -9.36 -30.18 9.74
N CYS A 321 -8.05 -30.16 9.46
CA CYS A 321 -7.02 -30.64 10.39
C CYS A 321 -6.04 -29.51 10.74
N HIS A 322 -6.20 -28.94 11.94
CA HIS A 322 -5.28 -27.93 12.48
C HIS A 322 -4.01 -28.60 13.03
N GLN A 323 -2.85 -28.09 12.62
CA GLN A 323 -1.52 -28.63 12.98
C GLN A 323 -0.74 -27.71 13.93
N GLY A 324 -1.36 -26.61 14.40
CA GLY A 324 -0.73 -25.62 15.26
C GLY A 324 -0.18 -24.43 14.46
N ILE A 325 0.85 -23.77 14.98
CA ILE A 325 1.45 -22.59 14.34
C ILE A 325 2.29 -23.00 13.13
N PHE A 326 2.08 -22.31 12.01
CA PHE A 326 2.86 -22.49 10.79
C PHE A 326 4.33 -22.15 11.04
N LYS A 327 5.20 -23.09 10.70
CA LYS A 327 6.64 -22.98 10.97
C LYS A 327 7.24 -21.74 10.29
N GLY A 328 7.97 -20.94 11.06
CA GLY A 328 8.64 -19.75 10.56
C GLY A 328 7.84 -18.45 10.68
N CYS A 329 6.62 -18.47 11.24
CA CYS A 329 5.85 -17.24 11.50
C CYS A 329 6.23 -16.50 12.80
N GLY A 330 7.35 -16.84 13.45
CA GLY A 330 7.90 -16.08 14.57
C GLY A 330 7.13 -16.18 15.90
N ILE A 331 6.14 -17.06 15.99
CA ILE A 331 5.44 -17.41 17.22
C ILE A 331 5.84 -18.83 17.61
N ASP A 332 6.59 -18.97 18.70
CA ASP A 332 6.98 -20.27 19.23
C ASP A 332 5.86 -20.87 20.11
N LEU A 333 5.81 -22.20 20.18
CA LEU A 333 4.90 -22.91 21.08
C LEU A 333 5.24 -22.50 22.53
N PRO A 334 4.29 -21.92 23.29
CA PRO A 334 4.59 -21.39 24.62
C PRO A 334 4.80 -22.47 25.69
N PHE A 335 4.53 -23.75 25.35
CA PHE A 335 4.69 -24.89 26.24
C PHE A 335 5.94 -25.69 25.85
N GLY A 336 6.93 -25.74 26.75
CA GLY A 336 8.12 -26.57 26.55
C GLY A 336 7.84 -28.03 26.90
N ASN A 337 8.19 -28.97 26.01
CA ASN A 337 8.22 -30.40 26.30
C ASN A 337 9.55 -30.87 26.92
N ASP A 338 10.57 -30.03 26.96
CA ASP A 338 11.84 -30.36 27.62
C ASP A 338 11.84 -29.88 29.08
N ARG A 339 11.04 -30.54 29.92
CA ARG A 339 11.47 -30.78 31.30
C ARG A 339 12.25 -32.08 31.30
N ILE A 340 13.49 -32.02 30.83
CA ILE A 340 14.46 -33.04 31.22
C ILE A 340 14.68 -32.82 32.72
N ASP A 341 14.09 -33.72 33.51
CA ASP A 341 14.52 -34.00 34.87
C ASP A 341 16.02 -34.26 34.82
N VAL A 342 16.83 -33.25 35.15
CA VAL A 342 18.17 -33.52 35.65
C VAL A 342 17.98 -33.83 37.13
N SER A 343 17.49 -35.05 37.36
CA SER A 343 17.66 -35.77 38.61
C SER A 343 19.11 -35.62 39.06
N GLY A 344 19.28 -35.22 40.31
CA GLY A 344 20.59 -34.97 40.89
C GLY A 344 21.57 -36.14 40.76
N CYS A 345 22.85 -35.79 40.73
CA CYS A 345 23.88 -36.60 41.34
C CYS A 345 24.78 -35.66 42.16
N CYS A 346 25.03 -36.12 43.38
CA CYS A 346 25.73 -35.46 44.49
C CYS A 346 27.17 -35.05 44.18
#